data_AF-A0A7Y1VJ01-F1
#
_entry.id   AF-A0A7Y1VJ01-F1
#
_cell.length_a   1.000
_cell.length_b   1.000
_cell.length_c   1.000
_cell.angle_alpha   90.00
_cell.angle_beta   90.00
_cell.angle_gamma   90.00
#
_symmetry.space_group_name_H-M   'P 1'
#
loop_
_entity.id
_entity.type
_entity.pdbx_description
1 polymer ?
#
loop_
_entity_poly.entity_id
_entity_poly.type
_entity_poly.pdbx_seq_one_letter_code
_entity_poly.pdbx_strand_id
1 'polypeptide(L)'
;PEHLLLWKAAEPDHWEDISSTWATKIEALLCHASQGETTMDAADQGGTRRDEFEERMRLHAKKLGTPAGLPLAESFKKLEP
;
A
#
# COMPACT_ATOMS: atom_id res chain seq x y z
N PRO A 1 -4.03 -14.39 19.00
CA PRO A 1 -4.53 -13.68 17.78
C PRO A 1 -5.73 -14.47 17.28
N GLU A 2 -6.77 -13.79 16.79
CA GLU A 2 -7.99 -14.47 16.33
C GLU A 2 -7.87 -15.00 14.90
N HIS A 3 -6.98 -14.42 14.09
CA HIS A 3 -6.67 -14.82 12.72
C HIS A 3 -5.28 -14.31 12.32
N LEU A 4 -4.76 -14.79 11.18
CA LEU A 4 -3.54 -14.28 10.56
C LEU A 4 -3.87 -13.63 9.22
N LEU A 5 -3.15 -12.55 8.87
CA LEU A 5 -3.27 -11.86 7.59
C LEU A 5 -1.99 -12.05 6.79
N LEU A 6 -2.07 -12.73 5.65
CA LEU A 6 -0.96 -12.91 4.72
C LEU A 6 -0.98 -11.79 3.67
N TRP A 7 0.05 -10.95 3.71
CA TRP A 7 0.23 -9.85 2.77
C TRP A 7 0.67 -10.33 1.39
N LYS A 8 0.19 -9.67 0.33
CA LYS A 8 0.51 -9.96 -1.09
C LYS A 8 0.23 -11.42 -1.50
N ALA A 9 -0.82 -12.00 -0.93
CA ALA A 9 -1.33 -13.30 -1.36
C ALA A 9 -1.82 -13.23 -2.82
N ALA A 10 -1.63 -14.31 -3.57
CA ALA A 10 -2.11 -14.40 -4.95
C ALA A 10 -3.65 -14.34 -5.04
N GLU A 11 -4.34 -14.85 -4.01
CA GLU A 11 -5.79 -14.89 -3.90
C GLU A 11 -6.25 -14.23 -2.59
N PRO A 12 -6.25 -12.89 -2.49
CA PRO A 12 -6.72 -12.21 -1.30
C PRO A 12 -8.24 -12.36 -1.15
N ASP A 13 -8.69 -12.48 0.10
CA ASP A 13 -10.10 -12.58 0.49
C ASP A 13 -10.48 -11.62 1.63
N HIS A 14 -9.55 -10.76 2.04
CA HIS A 14 -9.75 -9.75 3.06
C HIS A 14 -9.20 -8.40 2.61
N TRP A 15 -9.92 -7.32 2.89
CA TRP A 15 -9.55 -5.96 2.54
C TRP A 15 -9.71 -5.04 3.74
N GLU A 16 -8.70 -4.20 3.96
CA GLU A 16 -8.73 -3.15 4.98
C GLU A 16 -8.75 -1.79 4.31
N ASP A 17 -9.68 -0.92 4.72
CA ASP A 17 -9.74 0.47 4.25
C ASP A 17 -8.58 1.27 4.87
N ILE A 18 -7.74 1.83 4.01
CA ILE A 18 -6.57 2.62 4.42
C ILE A 18 -6.74 4.11 4.10
N SER A 19 -7.94 4.56 3.72
CA SER A 19 -8.18 5.93 3.27
C SER A 19 -7.82 6.96 4.35
N SER A 20 -8.08 6.65 5.63
CA SER A 20 -7.75 7.52 6.76
C SER A 20 -6.27 7.51 7.16
N THR A 21 -5.54 6.45 6.80
CA THR A 21 -4.12 6.24 7.16
C THR A 21 -3.17 6.38 5.97
N TRP A 22 -3.71 6.77 4.80
CA TRP A 22 -2.96 6.88 3.54
C TRP A 22 -1.70 7.74 3.65
N ALA A 23 -1.82 8.94 4.22
CA ALA A 23 -0.70 9.85 4.36
C ALA A 23 0.42 9.24 5.21
N THR A 24 0.06 8.60 6.33
CA THR A 24 1.02 7.90 7.21
C THR A 24 1.75 6.78 6.47
N LYS A 25 1.05 6.02 5.63
CA LYS A 25 1.66 4.96 4.81
C LYS A 25 2.69 5.52 3.84
N ILE A 26 2.38 6.62 3.14
CA ILE A 26 3.31 7.23 2.18
C ILE A 26 4.54 7.77 2.89
N GLU A 27 4.39 8.49 4.00
CA GLU A 27 5.53 8.97 4.78
C GLU A 27 6.39 7.81 5.30
N ALA A 28 5.77 6.74 5.81
CA ALA A 28 6.49 5.55 6.27
C ALA A 28 7.29 4.89 5.14
N LEU A 29 6.72 4.78 3.93
CA LEU A 29 7.44 4.24 2.77
C LEU A 29 8.65 5.11 2.41
N LEU A 30 8.47 6.44 2.39
CA LEU A 30 9.54 7.39 2.07
C LEU A 30 10.67 7.41 3.11
N CYS A 31 10.42 7.01 4.36
CA CYS A 31 11.48 6.83 5.36
C CYS A 31 12.49 5.74 5.00
N HIS A 32 12.15 4.79 4.11
CA HIS A 32 13.05 3.72 3.68
C HIS A 32 14.02 4.19 2.57
N ALA A 33 14.84 5.19 2.87
CA ALA A 33 15.76 5.84 1.91
C ALA A 33 16.68 4.85 1.17
N SER A 34 17.10 3.75 1.82
CA SER A 34 17.92 2.70 1.17
C SER A 34 17.19 1.89 0.10
N GLN A 35 15.85 1.92 0.07
CA GLN A 35 15.04 1.35 -1.01
C GLN A 35 14.62 2.39 -2.06
N GLY A 36 15.01 3.66 -1.85
CA GLY A 36 14.76 4.79 -2.73
C GLY A 36 15.23 4.54 -4.15
N GLU A 37 16.51 4.18 -4.32
CA GLU A 37 17.15 4.11 -5.65
C GLU A 37 16.64 2.98 -6.55
N THR A 38 16.10 1.90 -6.00
CA THR A 38 15.74 0.70 -6.79
C THR A 38 14.24 0.50 -6.92
N THR A 39 13.49 0.76 -5.84
CA THR A 39 12.07 0.37 -5.74
C THR A 39 11.14 1.59 -5.74
N MET A 40 11.58 2.72 -5.19
CA MET A 40 10.76 3.94 -5.10
C MET A 40 11.12 5.00 -6.15
N ASP A 41 12.09 4.73 -7.03
CA ASP A 41 12.54 5.66 -8.08
C ASP A 41 13.02 7.01 -7.51
N ALA A 42 13.81 6.95 -6.44
CA ALA A 42 14.36 8.09 -5.72
C ALA A 42 13.29 9.09 -5.20
N ALA A 43 12.09 8.61 -4.88
CA ALA A 43 11.00 9.42 -4.35
C ALA A 43 11.31 10.11 -3.02
N ASP A 44 12.21 9.53 -2.22
CA ASP A 44 12.73 10.10 -0.98
C ASP A 44 13.54 11.40 -1.21
N GLN A 45 14.04 11.62 -2.44
CA GLN A 45 14.73 12.84 -2.84
C GLN A 45 13.76 14.02 -3.10
N GLY A 46 12.45 13.79 -3.06
CA GLY A 46 11.41 14.81 -3.15
C GLY A 46 11.09 15.29 -4.57
N GLY A 47 10.39 16.43 -4.66
CA GLY A 47 9.95 17.00 -5.93
C GLY A 47 8.95 16.12 -6.68
N THR A 48 9.00 16.13 -8.01
CA THR A 48 8.06 15.40 -8.87
C THR A 48 8.12 13.88 -8.67
N ARG A 49 9.27 13.33 -8.25
CA ARG A 49 9.45 11.89 -8.01
C ARG A 49 8.61 11.40 -6.83
N ARG A 50 8.47 12.24 -5.78
CA ARG A 50 7.58 11.96 -4.65
C ARG A 50 6.13 11.86 -5.13
N ASP A 51 5.68 12.83 -5.92
CA ASP A 51 4.30 12.89 -6.42
C ASP A 51 3.99 11.70 -7.35
N GLU A 52 4.92 11.35 -8.23
CA GLU A 52 4.82 10.18 -9.12
C GLU A 52 4.77 8.86 -8.34
N PHE A 53 5.58 8.73 -7.28
CA PHE A 53 5.53 7.57 -6.40
C PHE A 53 4.21 7.49 -5.63
N GLU A 54 3.76 8.59 -5.04
CA GLU A 54 2.49 8.64 -4.33
C GLU A 54 1.32 8.28 -5.25
N GLU A 55 1.30 8.77 -6.48
CA GLU A 55 0.25 8.46 -7.43
C GLU A 55 0.27 7.00 -7.88
N ARG A 56 1.45 6.42 -8.17
CA ARG A 56 1.57 4.98 -8.44
C ARG A 56 1.04 4.14 -7.29
N MET A 57 1.39 4.51 -6.05
CA MET A 57 0.91 3.83 -4.86
C MET A 57 -0.60 3.99 -4.70
N ARG A 58 -1.16 5.18 -4.96
CA ARG A 58 -2.60 5.44 -4.87
C ARG A 58 -3.38 4.62 -5.88
N LEU A 59 -2.92 4.57 -7.13
CA LEU A 59 -3.51 3.73 -8.18
C LEU A 59 -3.49 2.25 -7.80
N HIS A 60 -2.40 1.78 -7.18
CA HIS A 60 -2.30 0.42 -6.68
C HIS A 60 -3.32 0.14 -5.57
N ALA A 61 -3.39 0.96 -4.53
CA ALA A 61 -4.33 0.79 -3.43
C ALA A 61 -5.81 0.88 -3.88
N LYS A 62 -6.12 1.76 -4.84
CA LYS A 62 -7.45 1.85 -5.44
C LYS A 62 -7.80 0.59 -6.24
N LYS A 63 -6.86 0.05 -7.01
CA LYS A 63 -7.03 -1.22 -7.73
C LYS A 63 -7.34 -2.35 -6.76
N LEU A 64 -6.60 -2.43 -5.64
CA LEU A 64 -6.84 -3.44 -4.61
C LEU A 64 -8.21 -3.25 -3.93
N GLY A 65 -8.68 -2.02 -3.72
CA GLY A 65 -9.96 -1.75 -3.07
C GLY A 65 -11.19 -1.95 -3.95
N THR A 66 -11.02 -1.97 -5.28
CA THR A 66 -12.13 -2.07 -6.24
C THR A 66 -13.08 -3.26 -5.98
N PRO A 67 -12.60 -4.51 -5.73
CA PRO A 67 -13.47 -5.65 -5.46
C PRO A 67 -14.34 -5.50 -4.20
N ALA A 68 -13.88 -4.71 -3.22
CA ALA A 68 -14.55 -4.48 -1.95
C ALA A 68 -15.34 -3.15 -1.91
N GLY A 69 -15.34 -2.37 -3.00
CA GLY A 69 -15.98 -1.05 -3.05
C GLY A 69 -15.30 0.01 -2.18
N LEU A 70 -14.03 -0.21 -1.79
CA LEU A 70 -13.27 0.69 -0.93
C LEU A 70 -12.48 1.71 -1.76
N PRO A 71 -12.37 2.98 -1.33
CA PRO A 71 -11.62 4.00 -2.07
C PRO A 71 -10.14 3.67 -2.20
N LEU A 72 -9.52 3.23 -1.10
CA LEU A 72 -8.15 2.74 -1.02
C LEU A 72 -8.13 1.56 -0.07
N ALA A 73 -7.51 0.44 -0.48
CA ALA A 73 -7.40 -0.72 0.38
C ALA A 73 -6.02 -1.37 0.33
N GLU A 74 -5.70 -2.07 1.41
CA GLU A 74 -4.76 -3.19 1.38
C GLU A 74 -5.54 -4.48 1.33
N SER A 75 -5.00 -5.47 0.61
CA SER A 75 -5.63 -6.78 0.44
C SER A 75 -4.75 -7.88 1.02
N PHE A 76 -5.37 -8.79 1.74
CA PHE A 76 -4.74 -9.89 2.45
C PHE A 76 -5.46 -11.21 2.18
N LYS A 77 -4.78 -12.33 2.41
CA LYS A 77 -5.45 -13.61 2.67
C LYS A 77 -5.64 -13.75 4.17
N LYS A 78 -6.87 -13.90 4.62
CA LYS A 78 -7.18 -14.18 6.02
C LYS A 78 -7.11 -15.69 6.27
N LEU A 79 -6.31 -16.09 7.24
CA LEU A 79 -6.18 -17.48 7.66
C LEU A 79 -6.85 -17.61 9.03
N GLU A 80 -7.88 -18.45 9.08
CA GLU A 80 -8.52 -18.85 10.32
C GLU A 80 -7.68 -19.96 11.00
N PRO A 81 -7.71 -20.06 12.35
CA PRO A 81 -6.98 -21.08 13.10
C PRO A 81 -7.37 -22.54 12.78
#